data_AF-A0A850QSV5-F1
#
_entry.id   AF-A0A850QSV5-F1
#
_cell.length_a   1.000
_cell.length_b   1.000
_cell.length_c   1.000
_cell.angle_alpha   90.00
_cell.angle_beta   90.00
_cell.angle_gamma   90.00
#
_symmetry.space_group_name_H-M   'P 1'
#
loop_
_entity.id
_entity.type
_entity.pdbx_description
1 polymer ?
#
loop_
_entity_poly.entity_id
_entity_poly.type
_entity_poly.pdbx_seq_one_letter_code
_entity_poly.pdbx_strand_id
1 'polypeptide(L)' 'GPDKAENIIQYRKQNGKFATADDLAKVKGIGPSTVEKNRDRIEL' A
#
# COMPACT_ATOMS: atom_id res chain seq x y z
N GLY A 1 4.23 8.29 -6.80
CA GLY A 1 4.58 8.17 -8.22
C GLY A 1 3.74 7.07 -8.85
N PRO A 2 3.54 7.10 -10.17
CA PRO A 2 2.70 6.14 -10.90
C PRO A 2 3.06 4.68 -10.61
N ASP A 3 4.36 4.36 -10.49
CA ASP A 3 4.82 2.98 -10.21
C ASP A 3 4.30 2.42 -8.86
N LYS A 4 4.19 3.27 -7.83
CA LYS A 4 3.66 2.83 -6.52
C LYS A 4 2.18 2.54 -6.62
N ALA A 5 1.43 3.35 -7.37
CA ALA A 5 -0.01 3.14 -7.58
C ALA A 5 -0.26 1.85 -8.35
N GLU A 6 0.51 1.58 -9.40
CA GLU A 6 0.43 0.32 -10.15
C GLU A 6 0.73 -0.88 -9.24
N ASN A 7 1.79 -0.81 -8.43
CA ASN A 7 2.13 -1.90 -7.51
C ASN A 7 1.03 -2.16 -6.47
N ILE A 8 0.34 -1.13 -5.98
CA ILE A 8 -0.81 -1.28 -5.06
C ILE A 8 -1.93 -2.05 -5.76
N ILE A 9 -2.26 -1.68 -7.01
CA ILE A 9 -3.32 -2.35 -7.79
C ILE A 9 -2.95 -3.81 -8.05
N GLN A 10 -1.71 -4.08 -8.46
CA GLN A 10 -1.21 -5.43 -8.71
C GLN A 10 -1.26 -6.29 -7.44
N TYR A 11 -0.78 -5.74 -6.32
CA TYR A 11 -0.84 -6.44 -5.03
C TYR A 11 -2.28 -6.76 -4.66
N ARG A 12 -3.21 -5.79 -4.81
CA ARG A 12 -4.63 -5.98 -4.51
C ARG A 12 -5.30 -7.03 -5.41
N LYS A 13 -4.92 -7.11 -6.68
CA LYS A 13 -5.43 -8.13 -7.61
C LYS A 13 -4.97 -9.54 -7.24
N GLN A 14 -3.74 -9.67 -6.76
CA GLN A 14 -3.14 -10.98 -6.45
C GLN A 14 -3.46 -11.47 -5.03
N ASN A 15 -3.52 -10.55 -4.06
CA ASN A 15 -3.64 -10.87 -2.63
C ASN A 15 -5.02 -10.50 -2.05
N GLY A 16 -5.85 -9.78 -2.81
CA GLY A 16 -7.13 -9.27 -2.33
C GLY A 16 -7.01 -7.88 -1.68
N LYS A 17 -8.06 -7.46 -0.98
CA LYS A 17 -8.11 -6.15 -0.32
C LYS A 17 -7.07 -6.08 0.82
N PHE A 18 -6.51 -4.88 1.03
CA PHE A 18 -5.70 -4.60 2.22
C PHE A 18 -6.60 -4.65 3.46
N ALA A 19 -6.18 -5.36 4.50
CA ALA A 19 -6.92 -5.43 5.75
C ALA A 19 -6.53 -4.30 6.70
N THR A 20 -5.27 -3.85 6.62
CA THR A 20 -4.71 -2.77 7.42
C THR A 20 -3.83 -1.86 6.58
N ALA A 21 -3.56 -0.64 7.06
CA ALA A 21 -2.64 0.29 6.39
C ALA A 21 -1.23 -0.31 6.30
N ASP A 22 -0.83 -1.08 7.31
CA ASP A 22 0.45 -1.80 7.36
C ASP A 22 0.62 -2.82 6.21
N ASP A 23 -0.46 -3.35 5.64
CA ASP A 23 -0.37 -4.24 4.47
C ASP A 23 0.18 -3.51 3.24
N LEU A 24 0.06 -2.18 3.17
CA LEU A 24 0.68 -1.40 2.09
C LEU A 24 2.21 -1.47 2.14
N ALA A 25 2.82 -1.76 3.29
CA ALA A 25 4.27 -1.97 3.39
C ALA A 25 4.75 -3.27 2.73
N LYS A 26 3.82 -4.19 2.41
CA LYS A 26 4.11 -5.41 1.62
C LYS A 26 4.18 -5.13 0.12
N VAL A 27 3.74 -3.95 -0.32
CA VAL A 27 3.78 -3.54 -1.72
C VAL A 27 5.18 -3.09 -2.08
N LYS A 28 5.75 -3.64 -3.16
CA LYS A 28 7.07 -3.27 -3.65
C LYS A 28 7.16 -1.75 -3.89
N GLY A 29 8.14 -1.09 -3.26
CA GLY A 29 8.34 0.36 -3.37
C GLY A 29 7.54 1.21 -2.37
N ILE A 30 6.76 0.58 -1.48
CA ILE A 30 6.13 1.22 -0.32
C ILE A 30 6.75 0.61 0.93
N GLY A 31 7.64 1.37 1.57
CA GLY A 31 8.23 0.97 2.85
C GLY A 31 7.36 1.42 4.04
N PRO A 32 7.66 0.90 5.25
CA PRO A 32 6.93 1.25 6.47
C PRO A 32 6.89 2.76 6.73
N SER A 33 8.01 3.47 6.51
CA SER A 33 8.05 4.93 6.67
C SER A 33 7.15 5.70 5.70
N THR A 34 6.81 5.11 4.54
CA THR A 34 5.83 5.71 3.63
C THR A 34 4.41 5.48 4.13
N VAL A 35 4.14 4.29 4.68
CA VAL A 35 2.84 3.97 5.29
C VAL A 35 2.59 4.87 6.50
N GLU A 36 3.55 4.98 7.42
CA GLU A 36 3.41 5.82 8.63
C GLU A 36 3.13 7.28 8.28
N LYS A 37 3.86 7.86 7.32
CA LYS A 37 3.67 9.25 6.88
C LYS A 37 2.30 9.51 6.23
N ASN A 38 1.63 8.47 5.76
CA ASN A 38 0.33 8.58 5.10
C ASN A 38 -0.77 7.88 5.89
N ARG A 39 -0.50 7.42 7.12
CA ARG A 39 -1.40 6.58 7.89
C ARG A 39 -2.73 7.27 8.16
N ASP A 40 -2.68 8.56 8.49
CA ASP A 40 -3.86 9.40 8.71
C ASP A 40 -4.66 9.68 7.42
N ARG A 41 -4.10 9.36 6.26
CA ARG A 41 -4.70 9.57 4.93
C ARG A 41 -5.13 8.28 4.24
N ILE A 42 -4.88 7.13 4.87
CA ILE A 42 -5.25 5.81 4.33
C ILE A 42 -6.59 5.43 4.95
N GLU A 43 -7.62 5.38 4.11
CA GLU A 43 -8.94 4.85 4.44
C GLU A 43 -9.10 3.47 3.76
N LEU A 44 -9.58 2.47 4.49
CA LEU A 44 -9.67 1.05 4.07
C LEU A 44 -11.10 0.61 3.81
#